data_AF-A0A973G375-F1
#
_entry.id   AF-A0A973G375-F1
#
_cell.length_a   1.000
_cell.length_b   1.000
_cell.length_c   1.000
_cell.angle_alpha   90.00
_cell.angle_beta   90.00
_cell.angle_gamma   90.00
#
_symmetry.space_group_name_H-M   'P 1'
#
loop_
_entity.id
_entity.type
_entity.pdbx_description
1 polymer ?
#
loop_
_entity_poly.entity_id
_entity_poly.type
_entity_poly.pdbx_seq_one_letter_code
_entity_poly.pdbx_strand_id
1 'polypeptide(L)'
;MKTAVQNRRNKEVAAYTIYGKPYKTEAGSLGDIALYEKEKIIIFIILKLNIKKAFIFKTNPDNGTHKVPGVYPEVILLAQTRTRFKTNRLEKYLEYIKKENIDLDILPDEFFIRFNTLMEERSNARDFYNLLRKYTP
;
A
#
# COMPACT_ATOMS: atom_id res chain seq x y z
N MET A 1 9.96 -17.59 -1.83
CA MET A 1 10.17 -16.83 -0.57
C MET A 1 8.92 -15.98 -0.29
N LYS A 2 8.70 -15.42 0.91
CA LYS A 2 7.46 -14.72 1.32
C LYS A 2 7.77 -13.31 1.79
N THR A 3 6.81 -12.39 1.69
CA THR A 3 6.97 -11.03 2.23
C THR A 3 6.27 -10.91 3.58
N ALA A 4 7.03 -10.54 4.60
CA ALA A 4 6.58 -10.25 5.94
C ALA A 4 6.40 -8.73 6.11
N VAL A 5 5.28 -8.33 6.73
CA VAL A 5 4.98 -6.94 7.08
C VAL A 5 4.65 -6.88 8.57
N GLN A 6 5.49 -6.21 9.33
CA GLN A 6 5.34 -5.99 10.77
C GLN A 6 4.34 -4.87 11.00
N ASN A 7 3.15 -5.23 11.47
CA ASN A 7 2.21 -4.27 12.02
C ASN A 7 2.67 -3.87 13.42
N ARG A 8 2.48 -2.60 13.77
CA ARG A 8 2.85 -2.04 15.07
C ARG A 8 1.76 -1.08 15.53
N ARG A 9 1.38 -1.19 16.80
CA ARG A 9 0.45 -0.25 17.45
C ARG A 9 1.09 0.24 18.75
N ASN A 10 1.86 1.32 18.66
CA ASN A 10 2.45 2.01 19.79
C ASN A 10 2.03 3.50 19.74
N LYS A 11 1.98 4.18 20.88
CA LYS A 11 1.65 5.61 21.01
C LYS A 11 2.53 6.51 20.13
N GLU A 12 3.81 6.16 19.92
CA GLU A 12 4.75 6.99 19.14
C GLU A 12 4.76 6.67 17.65
N VAL A 13 4.57 5.39 17.32
CA VAL A 13 4.61 4.85 15.96
C VAL A 13 3.53 3.79 15.80
N ALA A 14 2.64 4.02 14.83
CA ALA A 14 1.72 3.01 14.34
C ALA A 14 2.09 2.66 12.90
N ALA A 15 2.05 1.37 12.58
CA ALA A 15 2.28 0.86 11.25
C ALA A 15 1.27 -0.26 10.96
N TYR A 16 0.53 -0.16 9.87
CA TYR A 16 -0.56 -1.10 9.61
C TYR A 16 -0.91 -1.21 8.13
N THR A 17 -1.24 -2.42 7.70
CA THR A 17 -1.79 -2.69 6.37
C THR A 17 -3.25 -2.25 6.28
N ILE A 18 -3.61 -1.53 5.21
CA ILE A 18 -5.00 -1.12 4.91
C ILE A 18 -5.59 -1.82 3.68
N TYR A 19 -4.74 -2.45 2.88
CA TYR A 19 -5.08 -3.27 1.72
C TYR A 19 -4.06 -4.37 1.51
N GLY A 20 -4.54 -5.53 1.06
CA GLY A 20 -3.77 -6.76 0.92
C GLY A 20 -4.24 -7.80 1.95
N LYS A 21 -4.43 -9.04 1.50
CA LYS A 21 -4.88 -10.14 2.36
C LYS A 21 -3.68 -11.04 2.72
N PRO A 22 -3.26 -11.08 3.99
CA PRO A 22 -2.23 -12.02 4.39
C PRO A 22 -2.77 -13.46 4.32
N TYR A 23 -1.91 -14.40 3.94
CA TYR A 23 -2.26 -15.83 4.01
C TYR A 23 -2.03 -16.38 5.43
N LYS A 24 -1.19 -15.71 6.23
CA LYS A 24 -0.91 -16.06 7.62
C LYS A 24 -0.53 -14.81 8.41
N THR A 25 -0.87 -14.81 9.68
CA THR A 25 -0.40 -13.81 10.65
C THR A 25 0.32 -14.53 11.78
N GLU A 26 1.46 -14.01 12.21
CA GLU A 26 2.28 -14.54 13.29
C GLU A 26 2.55 -13.46 14.34
N ALA A 27 2.72 -13.85 15.60
CA ALA A 27 3.09 -12.92 16.65
C ALA A 27 4.56 -12.49 16.47
N GLY A 28 4.81 -11.18 16.46
CA GLY A 28 6.15 -10.59 16.44
C GLY A 28 6.42 -9.77 17.70
N SER A 29 7.70 -9.48 17.96
CA SER A 29 8.12 -8.74 19.15
C SER A 29 7.61 -7.30 19.22
N LEU A 30 7.21 -6.72 18.09
CA LEU A 30 6.70 -5.34 17.98
C LEU A 30 5.22 -5.28 17.57
N GLY A 31 4.52 -6.42 17.56
CA GLY A 31 3.15 -6.58 17.08
C GLY A 31 3.03 -7.75 16.09
N ASP A 32 1.88 -7.87 15.44
CA ASP A 32 1.64 -8.96 14.49
C ASP A 32 2.41 -8.79 13.18
N ILE A 33 2.99 -9.89 12.69
CA ILE A 33 3.63 -10.00 11.39
C ILE A 33 2.65 -10.64 10.42
N ALA A 34 2.22 -9.88 9.42
CA ALA A 34 1.39 -10.35 8.33
C ALA A 34 2.28 -10.91 7.21
N LEU A 35 2.03 -12.15 6.79
CA LEU A 35 2.77 -12.81 5.71
C LEU A 35 1.94 -12.85 4.44
N TYR A 36 2.56 -12.45 3.33
CA TYR A 36 1.94 -12.34 2.03
C TYR A 36 2.64 -13.23 1.01
N GLU A 37 1.85 -13.73 0.06
CA GLU A 37 2.36 -14.46 -1.10
C GLU A 37 3.09 -13.51 -2.05
N LYS A 38 3.71 -14.07 -3.09
CA LYS A 38 4.35 -13.31 -4.16
C LYS A 38 3.30 -12.62 -5.03
N GLU A 39 3.68 -11.49 -5.62
CA GLU A 39 2.91 -10.69 -6.58
C GLU A 39 1.61 -10.11 -6.02
N LYS A 40 1.58 -9.84 -4.71
CA LYS A 40 0.46 -9.22 -4.01
C LYS A 40 0.66 -7.73 -3.85
N ILE A 41 -0.39 -6.95 -4.10
CA ILE A 41 -0.41 -5.51 -3.89
C ILE A 41 -0.77 -5.23 -2.45
N ILE A 42 0.13 -4.54 -1.75
CA ILE A 42 -0.02 -4.18 -0.35
C ILE A 42 -0.01 -2.67 -0.23
N ILE A 43 -0.94 -2.16 0.59
CA ILE A 43 -0.93 -0.76 0.99
C ILE A 43 -0.73 -0.68 2.48
N PHE A 44 0.40 -0.10 2.85
CA PHE A 44 0.91 -0.07 4.21
C PHE A 44 1.09 1.37 4.68
N ILE A 45 0.50 1.71 5.82
CA ILE A 45 0.63 3.04 6.42
C ILE A 45 1.65 2.99 7.54
N ILE A 46 2.49 4.02 7.60
CA ILE A 46 3.30 4.37 8.77
C ILE A 46 2.87 5.75 9.26
N LEU A 47 2.42 5.80 10.51
CA LEU A 47 2.14 7.00 11.28
C LEU A 47 3.22 7.13 12.35
N LYS A 48 4.02 8.19 12.29
CA LYS A 48 5.00 8.54 13.32
C LYS A 48 4.82 10.00 13.69
N LEU A 49 4.50 10.28 14.95
CA LEU A 49 4.15 11.62 15.41
C LEU A 49 3.05 12.23 14.51
N ASN A 50 3.33 13.36 13.85
CA ASN A 50 2.40 14.04 12.93
C ASN A 50 2.58 13.65 11.45
N ILE A 51 3.49 12.73 11.14
CA ILE A 51 3.80 12.32 9.77
C ILE A 51 3.08 11.01 9.47
N LYS A 52 2.16 11.05 8.50
CA LYS A 52 1.43 9.88 7.99
C LYS A 52 1.84 9.63 6.55
N LYS A 53 2.52 8.51 6.30
CA LYS A 53 2.96 8.06 4.97
C LYS A 53 2.28 6.74 4.62
N ALA A 54 1.99 6.54 3.35
CA ALA A 54 1.60 5.25 2.82
C ALA A 54 2.60 4.79 1.77
N PHE A 55 2.76 3.48 1.71
CA PHE A 55 3.54 2.77 0.71
C PHE A 55 2.60 1.83 -0.01
N ILE A 56 2.60 1.89 -1.33
CA ILE A 56 1.96 0.91 -2.20
C ILE A 56 3.07 0.12 -2.86
N PHE A 57 3.11 -1.18 -2.61
CA PHE A 57 4.17 -2.03 -3.14
C PHE A 57 3.62 -3.39 -3.58
N LYS A 58 4.32 -4.00 -4.52
CA LYS A 58 4.12 -5.39 -4.91
C LYS A 58 5.11 -6.27 -4.18
N THR A 59 4.60 -7.31 -3.52
CA THR A 59 5.45 -8.33 -2.91
C THR A 59 6.19 -9.06 -4.01
N ASN A 60 7.51 -8.99 -4.00
CA ASN A 60 8.33 -9.76 -4.92
C ASN A 60 9.67 -10.04 -4.23
N PRO A 61 9.77 -11.14 -3.48
CA PRO A 61 10.92 -11.41 -2.66
C PRO A 61 12.16 -11.79 -3.46
N ASP A 62 12.01 -12.07 -4.76
CA ASP A 62 13.10 -12.49 -5.64
C ASP A 62 13.78 -11.27 -6.30
N ASN A 63 12.99 -10.21 -6.63
CA ASN A 63 13.46 -9.05 -7.41
C ASN A 63 13.07 -7.70 -6.79
N GLY A 64 12.72 -7.66 -5.50
CA GLY A 64 12.46 -6.41 -4.80
C GLY A 64 13.75 -5.59 -4.64
N THR A 65 13.62 -4.27 -4.73
CA THR A 65 14.77 -3.34 -4.68
C THR A 65 14.58 -2.20 -3.69
N HIS A 66 13.37 -2.08 -3.13
CA HIS A 66 13.02 -1.00 -2.23
C HIS A 66 12.82 -1.52 -0.81
N LYS A 67 13.55 -0.89 0.11
CA LYS A 67 13.39 -1.12 1.54
C LYS A 67 12.24 -0.28 2.09
N VAL A 68 11.19 -0.94 2.56
CA VAL A 68 10.08 -0.31 3.30
C VAL A 68 10.24 -0.64 4.79
N PRO A 69 10.15 0.34 5.72
CA PRO A 69 10.32 0.05 7.14
C PRO A 69 9.29 -0.95 7.66
N GLY A 70 9.74 -1.98 8.36
CA GLY A 70 8.88 -3.06 8.86
C GLY A 70 8.47 -4.07 7.79
N VAL A 71 9.05 -4.03 6.59
CA VAL A 71 8.79 -5.00 5.50
C VAL A 71 10.07 -5.75 5.17
N TYR A 72 9.97 -7.07 5.02
CA TYR A 72 11.08 -7.93 4.60
C TYR A 72 10.58 -9.08 3.72
N PRO A 73 11.31 -9.48 2.66
CA PRO A 73 12.49 -8.81 2.10
C PRO A 73 12.11 -7.50 1.39
N GLU A 74 13.03 -6.93 0.63
CA GLU A 74 12.78 -5.77 -0.23
C GLU A 74 11.62 -6.05 -1.20
N VAL A 75 10.93 -4.98 -1.60
CA VAL A 75 9.71 -5.05 -2.41
C VAL A 75 9.84 -4.18 -3.66
N ILE A 76 8.91 -4.32 -4.59
CA ILE A 76 8.78 -3.40 -5.71
C ILE A 76 7.87 -2.26 -5.24
N LEU A 77 8.46 -1.09 -4.98
CA LEU A 77 7.68 0.09 -4.61
C LEU A 77 6.99 0.66 -5.84
N LEU A 78 5.67 0.79 -5.78
CA LEU A 78 4.84 1.28 -6.89
C LEU A 78 4.42 2.74 -6.70
N ALA A 79 4.09 3.12 -5.46
CA ALA A 79 3.75 4.50 -5.11
C ALA A 79 4.05 4.79 -3.63
N GLN A 80 4.21 6.07 -3.30
CA GLN A 80 4.34 6.50 -1.91
C GLN A 80 3.67 7.85 -1.67
N THR A 81 3.00 8.01 -0.54
CA THR A 81 2.51 9.32 -0.08
C THR A 81 3.42 9.85 1.03
N ARG A 82 3.80 11.13 0.93
CA ARG A 82 4.71 11.75 1.91
C ARG A 82 4.02 12.64 2.94
N THR A 83 2.73 12.95 2.75
CA THR A 83 1.99 13.88 3.59
C THR A 83 0.69 13.27 4.09
N ARG A 84 0.22 13.75 5.24
CA ARG A 84 -1.06 13.32 5.82
C ARG A 84 -2.24 13.56 4.88
N PHE A 85 -2.27 14.70 4.18
CA PHE A 85 -3.31 15.01 3.20
C PHE A 85 -3.37 13.98 2.07
N LYS A 86 -2.22 13.68 1.45
CA LYS A 86 -2.14 12.67 0.38
C LYS A 86 -2.51 11.29 0.90
N THR A 87 -2.06 10.90 2.08
CA THR A 87 -2.42 9.60 2.67
C THR A 87 -3.92 9.49 2.95
N ASN A 88 -4.56 10.54 3.47
CA ASN A 88 -6.00 10.53 3.69
C ASN A 88 -6.78 10.49 2.36
N ARG A 89 -6.27 11.12 1.30
CA ARG A 89 -6.86 11.02 -0.05
C ARG A 89 -6.77 9.58 -0.59
N LEU A 90 -5.62 8.92 -0.41
CA LEU A 90 -5.44 7.52 -0.76
C LEU A 90 -6.46 6.62 -0.04
N GLU A 91 -6.66 6.82 1.27
CA GLU A 91 -7.66 6.05 2.03
C GLU A 91 -9.07 6.20 1.45
N LYS A 92 -9.47 7.41 1.05
CA LYS A 92 -10.77 7.65 0.37
C LYS A 92 -10.88 6.94 -0.98
N TYR A 93 -9.81 6.95 -1.76
CA TYR A 93 -9.77 6.20 -3.03
C TYR A 93 -9.85 4.69 -2.81
N LEU A 94 -9.26 4.19 -1.73
CA LEU A 94 -9.37 2.80 -1.32
C LEU A 94 -10.78 2.42 -0.86
N GLU A 95 -11.49 3.30 -0.16
CA GLU A 95 -12.90 3.09 0.16
C GLU A 95 -13.73 2.92 -1.12
N TYR A 96 -13.46 3.72 -2.15
CA TYR A 96 -14.10 3.57 -3.45
C TYR A 96 -13.75 2.24 -4.12
N ILE A 97 -12.46 1.88 -4.22
CA ILE A 97 -12.01 0.58 -4.78
C ILE A 97 -12.70 -0.59 -4.07
N LYS A 98 -12.78 -0.56 -2.75
CA LYS A 98 -13.46 -1.60 -1.95
C LYS A 98 -14.96 -1.65 -2.24
N LYS A 99 -15.61 -0.50 -2.37
CA LYS A 99 -17.03 -0.41 -2.69
C LYS A 99 -17.34 -1.00 -4.07
N GLU A 100 -16.48 -0.75 -5.05
CA GLU A 100 -16.61 -1.29 -6.41
C GLU A 100 -16.10 -2.75 -6.54
N ASN A 101 -15.66 -3.36 -5.43
CA ASN A 101 -15.11 -4.72 -5.39
C ASN A 101 -13.96 -4.95 -6.39
N ILE A 102 -13.14 -3.91 -6.60
CA ILE A 102 -12.00 -3.97 -7.53
C ILE A 102 -10.82 -4.59 -6.79
N ASP A 103 -10.31 -5.70 -7.33
CA ASP A 103 -9.04 -6.27 -6.90
C ASP A 103 -7.88 -5.47 -7.50
N LEU A 104 -6.94 -5.03 -6.67
CA LEU A 104 -5.76 -4.30 -7.12
C LEU A 104 -4.68 -5.26 -7.60
N ASP A 105 -4.71 -6.53 -7.20
CA ASP A 105 -3.75 -7.54 -7.65
C ASP A 105 -3.83 -7.79 -9.17
N ILE A 106 -4.98 -7.50 -9.79
CA ILE A 106 -5.17 -7.66 -11.25
C ILE A 106 -4.74 -6.43 -12.07
N LEU A 107 -4.46 -5.30 -11.41
CA LEU A 107 -4.09 -4.08 -12.12
C LEU A 107 -2.60 -4.10 -12.49
N PRO A 108 -2.23 -3.64 -13.71
CA PRO A 108 -0.84 -3.63 -14.13
C PRO A 108 -0.03 -2.56 -13.39
N ASP A 109 1.30 -2.76 -13.28
CA ASP A 109 2.20 -1.79 -12.64
C ASP A 109 2.06 -0.36 -13.23
N GLU A 110 1.74 -0.23 -14.51
CA GLU A 110 1.49 1.07 -15.18
C GLU A 110 0.36 1.87 -14.51
N PHE A 111 -0.70 1.19 -14.03
CA PHE A 111 -1.78 1.85 -13.28
C PHE A 111 -1.21 2.58 -12.06
N PHE A 112 -0.35 1.90 -11.29
CA PHE A 112 0.21 2.45 -10.06
C PHE A 112 1.21 3.57 -10.32
N ILE A 113 1.98 3.51 -11.41
CA ILE A 113 2.87 4.60 -11.82
C ILE A 113 2.05 5.87 -12.10
N ARG A 114 0.99 5.75 -12.90
CA ARG A 114 0.08 6.88 -13.20
C ARG A 114 -0.66 7.35 -11.96
N PHE A 115 -1.07 6.43 -11.10
CA PHE A 115 -1.70 6.74 -9.83
C PHE A 115 -0.75 7.50 -8.90
N ASN A 116 0.55 7.16 -8.87
CA ASN A 116 1.54 7.89 -8.09
C ASN A 116 1.67 9.35 -8.56
N THR A 117 1.75 9.58 -9.88
CA THR A 117 1.75 10.94 -10.45
C THR A 117 0.49 11.70 -10.06
N LEU A 118 -0.68 11.08 -10.21
CA LEU A 118 -1.97 11.65 -9.79
C LEU A 118 -1.96 12.01 -8.31
N MET A 119 -1.41 11.15 -7.46
CA MET A 119 -1.29 11.37 -6.02
C MET A 119 -0.30 12.48 -5.64
N GLU A 120 0.67 12.79 -6.50
CA GLU A 120 1.61 13.89 -6.30
C GLU A 120 1.04 15.24 -6.72
N GLU A 121 0.19 15.25 -7.75
CA GLU A 121 -0.47 16.43 -8.29
C GLU A 121 -1.71 16.87 -7.48
N ARG A 122 -2.17 18.10 -7.73
CA ARG A 122 -3.50 18.60 -7.32
C ARG A 122 -4.60 17.99 -8.21
N SER A 123 -4.67 16.67 -8.22
CA SER A 123 -5.73 15.90 -8.87
C SER A 123 -7.02 15.87 -8.06
N ASN A 124 -8.14 15.78 -8.76
CA ASN A 124 -9.45 15.62 -8.14
C ASN A 124 -9.88 14.13 -8.14
N ALA A 125 -11.02 13.82 -7.54
CA ALA A 125 -11.52 12.45 -7.49
C ALA A 125 -11.90 11.89 -8.88
N ARG A 126 -12.34 12.73 -9.81
CA ARG A 126 -12.72 12.34 -11.17
C ARG A 126 -11.54 11.78 -11.95
N ASP A 127 -10.36 12.38 -11.82
CA ASP A 127 -9.15 11.90 -12.49
C ASP A 127 -8.79 10.49 -12.03
N PHE A 128 -8.92 10.23 -10.73
CA PHE A 128 -8.70 8.90 -10.17
C PHE A 128 -9.73 7.89 -10.71
N TYR A 129 -11.01 8.24 -10.74
CA TYR A 129 -12.05 7.35 -11.27
C TYR A 129 -11.87 7.06 -12.75
N ASN A 130 -11.48 8.05 -13.54
CA ASN A 130 -11.17 7.87 -14.96
C ASN A 130 -9.97 6.94 -15.16
N LEU A 131 -8.92 7.13 -14.34
CA LEU A 131 -7.77 6.24 -14.36
C LEU A 131 -8.19 4.82 -14.01
N LEU A 132 -8.94 4.62 -12.93
CA LEU A 132 -9.38 3.30 -12.49
C LEU A 132 -10.23 2.60 -13.58
N ARG A 133 -11.24 3.29 -14.12
CA ARG A 133 -12.08 2.80 -15.22
C ARG A 133 -11.31 2.41 -16.48
N LYS A 134 -10.16 3.03 -16.74
CA LYS A 134 -9.33 2.66 -17.89
C LYS A 134 -8.71 1.27 -17.74
N TYR A 135 -8.46 0.83 -16.51
CA TYR A 135 -7.77 -0.43 -16.19
C TYR A 135 -8.69 -1.49 -15.57
N THR A 136 -9.96 -1.18 -15.37
CA THR A 136 -10.99 -2.12 -14.94
C THR A 136 -12.01 -2.33 -16.06
N PRO A 137 -12.40 -3.58 -16.37
CA PRO A 137 -13.40 -3.87 -17.40
C PRO A 137 -14.79 -3.32 -17.07
#